data_AF-A0A7C5CF01-F1
#
_entry.id   AF-A0A7C5CF01-F1
#
_cell.length_a   1.000
_cell.length_b   1.000
_cell.length_c   1.000
_cell.angle_alpha   90.00
_cell.angle_beta   90.00
_cell.angle_gamma   90.00
#
_symmetry.space_group_name_H-M   'P 1'
#
loop_
_entity.id
_entity.type
_entity.pdbx_description
1 polymer ?
#
loop_
_entity_poly.entity_id
_entity_poly.type
_entity_poly.pdbx_seq_one_letter_code
_entity_poly.pdbx_strand_id
1 'polypeptide(L)' 'MKSKLLSIIQKNFPLTSRPFAVIADELNSDEDTIIQLLLEEKENKIIRQISPIFDTKRLGYSSSLVSFKVLREDIDSAV' A
#
# COMPACT_ATOMS: atom_id res chain seq x y z
N MET A 1 -16.35 10.76 -3.89
CA MET A 1 -15.01 11.25 -3.54
C MET A 1 -14.11 10.11 -3.04
N LYS A 2 -14.39 9.52 -1.87
CA LYS A 2 -13.60 8.45 -1.24
C LYS A 2 -13.16 7.29 -2.15
N SER A 3 -14.10 6.68 -2.89
CA SER A 3 -13.77 5.58 -3.84
C SER A 3 -12.79 6.02 -4.95
N LYS A 4 -12.92 7.26 -5.46
CA LYS A 4 -11.98 7.81 -6.44
C LYS A 4 -10.59 8.02 -5.84
N LEU A 5 -10.52 8.60 -4.64
CA LEU A 5 -9.25 8.76 -3.90
C LEU A 5 -8.55 7.41 -3.71
N LEU A 6 -9.26 6.40 -3.22
CA LEU A 6 -8.71 5.05 -3.04
C LEU A 6 -8.24 4.43 -4.36
N SER A 7 -8.92 4.70 -5.48
CA SER A 7 -8.48 4.25 -6.80
C SER A 7 -7.20 4.95 -7.26
N ILE A 8 -7.09 6.26 -7.05
CA ILE A 8 -5.90 7.04 -7.45
C ILE A 8 -4.67 6.55 -6.69
N ILE A 9 -4.74 6.42 -5.36
CA ILE A 9 -3.58 5.99 -4.57
C ILE A 9 -3.10 4.57 -4.90
N GLN A 10 -3.98 3.70 -5.41
CA GLN A 10 -3.64 2.33 -5.77
C GLN A 10 -3.01 2.23 -7.16
N LYS A 11 -3.46 3.05 -8.11
CA LYS A 11 -3.12 2.87 -9.54
C LYS A 11 -2.25 3.97 -10.11
N ASN A 12 -2.37 5.18 -9.61
CA ASN A 12 -1.81 6.38 -10.22
C ASN A 12 -1.31 7.37 -9.16
N PHE A 13 -0.55 6.88 -8.18
CA PHE A 13 0.02 7.74 -7.15
C PHE A 13 1.05 8.70 -7.80
N PRO A 14 0.85 10.03 -7.73
CA PRO A 14 1.75 10.98 -8.38
C PRO A 14 3.16 10.94 -7.76
N LEU A 15 4.19 10.92 -8.60
CA LEU A 15 5.59 11.00 -8.16
C LEU A 15 6.12 12.43 -8.32
N THR A 16 5.56 13.33 -7.52
CA THR A 16 5.94 14.76 -7.48
C THR A 16 6.35 15.16 -6.07
N SER A 17 6.83 16.39 -5.89
CA SER A 17 7.17 16.92 -4.56
C SER A 17 5.97 17.10 -3.63
N ARG A 18 4.77 17.27 -4.19
CA ARG A 18 3.49 17.45 -3.45
C ARG A 18 2.42 16.53 -4.04
N PRO A 19 2.49 15.22 -3.80
CA PRO A 19 1.60 14.26 -4.44
C PRO A 19 0.15 14.40 -3.99
N PHE A 20 -0.09 14.74 -2.72
CA PHE A 20 -1.45 14.88 -2.19
C PHE A 20 -2.14 16.15 -2.70
N ALA A 21 -1.40 17.26 -2.90
CA ALA A 21 -1.93 18.43 -3.59
C ALA A 21 -2.41 18.11 -5.02
N VAL A 22 -1.63 17.35 -5.80
CA VAL A 22 -2.04 16.94 -7.16
C VAL A 22 -3.33 16.11 -7.13
N ILE A 23 -3.45 15.19 -6.17
CA ILE A 23 -4.66 14.37 -5.99
C ILE A 23 -5.85 15.24 -5.56
N ALA A 24 -5.61 16.24 -4.71
CA ALA A 24 -6.63 17.18 -4.26
C ALA A 24 -7.19 18.00 -5.43
N ASP A 25 -6.32 18.53 -6.28
CA ASP A 25 -6.69 19.26 -7.50
C ASP A 25 -7.55 18.38 -8.44
N GLU A 26 -7.15 17.13 -8.68
CA GLU A 26 -7.91 16.18 -9.52
C GLU A 26 -9.31 15.89 -8.95
N LEU A 27 -9.44 15.90 -7.62
CA LEU A 27 -10.68 15.62 -6.91
C LEU A 27 -11.49 16.88 -6.55
N ASN A 28 -11.04 18.08 -6.97
CA ASN A 28 -11.62 19.37 -6.60
C ASN A 28 -11.76 19.55 -5.07
N SER A 29 -10.67 19.29 -4.35
CA SER A 29 -10.57 19.39 -2.90
C SER A 29 -9.26 20.10 -2.50
N ASP A 30 -9.00 20.21 -1.21
CA ASP A 30 -7.73 20.71 -0.67
C ASP A 30 -6.86 19.56 -0.15
N GLU A 31 -5.55 19.81 -0.05
CA GLU A 31 -4.57 18.80 0.34
C GLU A 31 -4.82 18.25 1.76
N ASP A 32 -5.23 19.10 2.71
CA ASP A 32 -5.48 18.69 4.09
C ASP A 32 -6.65 17.72 4.16
N THR A 33 -7.75 18.00 3.44
CA THR A 33 -8.90 17.09 3.34
C THR A 33 -8.49 15.73 2.78
N ILE A 34 -7.65 15.68 1.75
CA ILE A 34 -7.15 14.42 1.19
C ILE A 34 -6.34 13.64 2.23
N ILE A 35 -5.41 14.32 2.92
CA ILE A 35 -4.56 13.68 3.93
C ILE A 35 -5.41 13.15 5.09
N GLN A 36 -6.38 13.92 5.59
CA GLN A 36 -7.27 13.48 6.67
C GLN A 36 -8.07 12.24 6.27
N LEU A 37 -8.65 12.22 5.07
CA LEU A 37 -9.37 11.03 4.57
C LEU A 37 -8.45 9.80 4.47
N LEU A 38 -7.20 9.96 4.06
CA LEU A 38 -6.25 8.85 4.00
C LEU A 38 -5.87 8.34 5.39
N LEU A 39 -5.75 9.23 6.38
CA LEU A 39 -5.48 8.87 7.77
C LEU A 39 -6.67 8.11 8.39
N GLU A 40 -7.90 8.60 8.21
CA GLU A 40 -9.11 7.90 8.63
C GLU A 40 -9.18 6.48 8.02
N GLU A 41 -8.85 6.33 6.73
CA GLU A 41 -8.87 5.03 6.07
C GLU A 41 -7.77 4.08 6.53
N LYS A 42 -6.65 4.64 7.01
CA LYS A 42 -5.61 3.86 7.67
C LYS A 42 -6.07 3.37 9.04
N GLU A 43 -6.74 4.22 9.82
CA GLU A 43 -7.32 3.84 11.12
C GLU A 43 -8.42 2.78 10.96
N ASN A 44 -9.26 2.92 9.94
CA ASN A 44 -10.30 1.95 9.58
C ASN A 44 -9.75 0.64 9.00
N LYS A 45 -8.42 0.50 8.87
CA LYS A 45 -7.73 -0.67 8.28
C LYS A 45 -8.12 -0.96 6.82
N ILE A 46 -8.68 0.02 6.12
CA ILE A 46 -8.90 -0.05 4.67
C ILE A 46 -7.57 0.13 3.93
N ILE A 47 -6.74 1.07 4.40
CA ILE A 47 -5.38 1.26 3.92
C ILE A 47 -4.42 0.60 4.92
N ARG A 48 -3.73 -0.46 4.49
CA ARG A 48 -2.70 -1.11 5.31
C ARG A 48 -1.40 -0.28 5.36
N GLN A 49 -0.92 0.15 4.20
CA GLN A 49 0.31 0.93 4.05
C GLN A 49 0.32 1.67 2.70
N ILE A 50 1.04 2.79 2.66
CA ILE A 50 1.42 3.49 1.42
C ILE A 50 2.95 3.46 1.38
N SER A 51 3.52 2.69 0.46
CA SER A 51 4.96 2.46 0.38
C SER A 51 5.38 2.20 -1.06
N PRO A 52 6.64 2.46 -1.43
CA PRO A 52 7.16 2.00 -2.71
C PRO A 52 7.08 0.47 -2.82
N ILE A 53 6.82 -0.02 -4.03
CA ILE A 53 6.93 -1.44 -4.37
C ILE A 53 8.17 -1.59 -5.24
N PHE A 54 9.12 -2.37 -4.76
CA PHE A 54 10.36 -2.62 -5.48
C PHE A 54 10.30 -3.95 -6.22
N ASP A 55 10.83 -3.96 -7.45
CA ASP A 55 11.12 -5.19 -8.17
C ASP A 55 12.35 -5.85 -7.54
N THR A 56 12.10 -6.88 -6.73
CA THR A 56 13.15 -7.59 -5.99
C THR A 56 14.17 -8.24 -6.92
N LYS A 57 13.77 -8.69 -8.12
CA LYS A 57 14.69 -9.27 -9.11
C LYS A 57 15.67 -8.22 -9.62
N ARG A 58 15.19 -7.01 -9.92
CA ARG A 58 16.05 -5.89 -10.33
C ARG A 58 17.01 -5.44 -9.23
N LEU A 59 16.62 -5.61 -7.98
CA LEU A 59 17.48 -5.37 -6.82
C LEU A 59 18.49 -6.52 -6.56
N GLY A 60 18.51 -7.57 -7.39
CA GLY A 60 19.44 -8.69 -7.25
C GLY A 60 19.00 -9.76 -6.23
N TYR A 61 17.80 -9.65 -5.68
CA TYR A 61 17.25 -10.68 -4.80
C TYR A 61 16.76 -11.87 -5.61
N SER A 62 17.02 -13.07 -5.09
CA SER A 62 16.43 -14.31 -5.55
C SER A 62 15.48 -14.85 -4.49
N SER A 63 14.24 -15.17 -4.87
CA SER A 63 13.27 -15.82 -3.99
C SER A 63 12.95 -17.23 -4.50
N SER A 64 12.63 -18.12 -3.58
CA SER A 64 12.19 -19.48 -3.88
C SER A 64 11.01 -19.83 -2.99
N LEU A 65 9.99 -20.48 -3.55
CA LEU A 65 8.92 -21.10 -2.77
C LEU A 65 9.39 -22.50 -2.36
N VAL A 66 9.52 -22.72 -1.06
CA VAL A 66 9.98 -23.99 -0.49
C VAL A 66 8.87 -24.57 0.38
N SER A 67 8.75 -25.89 0.40
CA SER A 67 7.78 -26.62 1.22
C SER A 67 8.48 -27.70 2.03
N PHE A 68 7.96 -27.92 3.24
CA PHE A 68 8.48 -28.92 4.17
C PHE A 68 7.34 -29.87 4.53
N LYS A 69 7.69 -31.15 4.70
CA LYS A 69 6.78 -32.11 5.32
C LYS A 69 6.98 -32.00 6.83
N VAL A 70 5.95 -31.56 7.53
CA VAL A 70 5.97 -31.38 8.98
C VAL A 70 4.91 -32.28 9.62
N LEU A 71 5.18 -32.79 10.83
CA LEU A 71 4.15 -33.46 11.63
C LEU A 71 3.11 -32.43 12.09
N ARG A 72 1.89 -32.89 12.37
CA ARG A 72 0.76 -31.98 12.65
C ARG A 72 0.97 -31.22 13.96
N GLU A 73 1.54 -31.89 14.95
CA GLU A 73 1.89 -31.37 16.26
C GLU A 73 2.96 -30.27 16.20
N ASP A 74 3.75 -30.20 15.14
CA ASP A 74 4.88 -29.27 14.98
C ASP A 74 4.56 -28.06 14.09
N ILE A 75 3.32 -27.93 13.58
CA ILE A 75 2.94 -26.86 12.64
C ILE A 75 3.15 -25.46 13.23
N ASP A 76 2.75 -25.26 14.48
CA ASP A 76 2.80 -23.94 15.13
C ASP A 76 4.24 -23.47 15.43
N SER A 77 5.21 -24.40 15.45
CA SER A 77 6.63 -24.12 15.70
C SER A 77 7.51 -24.18 14.43
N ALA A 78 6.90 -24.42 13.26
CA ALA A 78 7.62 -24.64 12.01
C ALA A 78 8.21 -23.39 11.34
N VAL A 79 7.88 -22.18 11.83
CA VAL A 79 8.33 -20.88 11.28
C VAL A 79 8.65 -19.89 12.40
#